data_AF-A0A9E2CQW6-F1
#
_entry.id   AF-A0A9E2CQW6-F1
#
_cell.length_a   1.000
_cell.length_b   1.000
_cell.length_c   1.000
_cell.angle_alpha   90.00
_cell.angle_beta   90.00
_cell.angle_gamma   90.00
#
_symmetry.space_group_name_H-M   'P 1'
#
loop_
_entity.id
_entity.type
_entity.pdbx_description
1 polymer ?
#
loop_
_entity_poly.entity_id
_entity_poly.type
_entity_poly.pdbx_seq_one_letter_code
_entity_poly.pdbx_strand_id
1 'polypeptide(L)'
;MTRGDFVTVAVQGDFGKPRPALVIQADQFSEHSSVTVLPVTSTLVAAPFLRITVEPSADNGLRKPSQVMVDKAVTIRREKIGKPIGRIDVNALIEIERCLTLFLGIAK
;
A
#
# COMPACT_ATOMS: atom_id res chain seq x y z
N MET A 1 6.57 11.88 -1.59
CA MET A 1 5.64 10.75 -1.43
C MET A 1 4.86 11.00 -0.15
N THR A 2 3.55 10.93 -0.26
CA THR A 2 2.60 11.20 0.81
C THR A 2 1.71 9.99 1.04
N ARG A 3 1.01 9.99 2.16
CA ARG A 3 -0.01 9.01 2.48
C ARG A 3 -1.03 8.90 1.35
N GLY A 4 -1.32 7.66 0.95
CA GLY A 4 -2.24 7.35 -0.16
C GLY A 4 -1.56 7.23 -1.53
N ASP A 5 -0.28 7.55 -1.66
CA ASP A 5 0.45 7.32 -2.92
C ASP A 5 0.68 5.83 -3.14
N PHE A 6 0.46 5.37 -4.38
CA PHE A 6 1.03 4.11 -4.85
C PHE A 6 2.46 4.37 -5.33
N VAL A 7 3.40 3.54 -4.88
CA VAL A 7 4.82 3.60 -5.24
C VAL A 7 5.28 2.24 -5.71
N THR A 8 6.42 2.18 -6.41
CA THR A 8 7.07 0.91 -6.73
C THR A 8 8.14 0.58 -5.68
N VAL A 9 8.14 -0.66 -5.20
CA VAL A 9 9.13 -1.14 -4.22
C VAL A 9 9.85 -2.36 -4.77
N ALA A 10 11.16 -2.41 -4.59
CA ALA A 10 11.98 -3.59 -4.83
C ALA A 10 12.40 -4.15 -3.46
N VAL A 11 11.64 -5.12 -2.96
CA VAL A 11 12.03 -5.85 -1.75
C VAL A 11 13.05 -6.91 -2.17
N GLN A 12 14.25 -6.88 -1.60
CA GLN A 12 15.26 -7.93 -1.84
C GLN A 12 14.71 -9.28 -1.33
N GLY A 13 14.57 -10.29 -2.21
CA GLY A 13 13.92 -11.58 -1.92
C GLY A 13 13.03 -12.08 -3.08
N ASP A 14 12.01 -12.91 -2.79
CA ASP A 14 11.09 -13.62 -3.72
C ASP A 14 10.38 -12.79 -4.82
N PHE A 15 10.60 -11.48 -4.86
CA PHE A 15 9.90 -10.54 -5.73
C PHE A 15 10.89 -9.76 -6.60
N GLY A 16 11.63 -10.46 -7.48
CA GLY A 16 12.64 -9.85 -8.37
C GLY A 16 12.14 -8.79 -9.36
N LYS A 17 10.84 -8.48 -9.39
CA LYS A 17 10.26 -7.36 -10.18
C LYS A 17 9.72 -6.30 -9.21
N PRO A 18 9.98 -5.00 -9.45
CA PRO A 18 9.37 -3.93 -8.67
C PRO A 18 7.84 -4.09 -8.62
N ARG A 19 7.26 -4.04 -7.41
CA ARG A 19 5.81 -4.22 -7.20
C ARG A 19 5.20 -2.94 -6.66
N PRO A 20 3.93 -2.64 -6.98
CA PRO A 20 3.23 -1.55 -6.35
C PRO A 20 3.08 -1.79 -4.83
N ALA A 21 3.16 -0.71 -4.07
CA ALA A 21 2.86 -0.67 -2.64
C ALA A 21 2.15 0.65 -2.33
N LEU A 22 1.23 0.63 -1.36
CA LEU A 22 0.51 1.81 -0.89
C LEU A 22 1.24 2.44 0.30
N VAL A 23 1.52 3.74 0.24
CA VAL A 23 2.06 4.48 1.39
C VAL A 23 0.97 4.71 2.43
N ILE A 24 1.19 4.21 3.65
CA ILE A 24 0.25 4.38 4.79
C ILE A 24 0.82 5.25 5.91
N GLN A 25 2.12 5.53 5.90
CA GLN A 25 2.77 6.39 6.87
C GLN A 25 2.14 7.80 6.85
N ALA A 26 1.90 8.35 8.04
CA ALA A 26 1.34 9.68 8.18
C ALA A 26 2.32 10.76 7.68
N ASP A 27 1.77 11.78 7.03
CA ASP A 27 2.56 12.81 6.35
C ASP A 27 3.44 13.63 7.31
N GLN A 28 3.08 13.70 8.61
CA GLN A 28 3.93 14.36 9.62
C GLN A 28 5.32 13.70 9.77
N PHE A 29 5.46 12.45 9.32
CA PHE A 29 6.72 11.70 9.34
C PHE A 29 7.38 11.64 7.95
N SER A 30 7.07 12.57 7.04
CA SER A 30 7.61 12.59 5.66
C SER A 30 9.14 12.69 5.58
N GLU A 31 9.78 13.27 6.59
CA GLU A 31 11.24 13.46 6.63
C GLU A 31 12.00 12.22 7.15
N HIS A 32 11.29 11.19 7.63
CA HIS A 32 11.94 9.98 8.13
C HIS A 32 12.65 9.22 7.00
N SER A 33 13.80 8.60 7.30
CA SER A 33 14.65 7.89 6.31
C SER A 33 14.01 6.60 5.76
N SER A 34 12.90 6.17 6.34
CA SER A 34 12.11 5.01 5.95
C SER A 34 10.62 5.34 5.83
N VAL A 35 9.91 4.51 5.07
CA VAL A 35 8.48 4.65 4.81
C VAL A 35 7.76 3.33 5.05
N THR A 36 6.68 3.37 5.83
CA THR A 36 5.78 2.23 6.00
C THR A 36 4.76 2.15 4.86
N VAL A 37 4.69 1.00 4.22
CA VAL A 37 3.84 0.71 3.06
C VAL A 37 3.08 -0.60 3.21
N LEU A 38 1.96 -0.74 2.49
CA LEU A 38 1.23 -1.99 2.31
C LEU A 38 1.50 -2.55 0.89
N PRO A 39 2.01 -3.78 0.73
CA PRO A 39 2.20 -4.40 -0.58
C PRO A 39 0.89 -4.57 -1.34
N VAL A 40 0.97 -4.50 -2.68
CA VAL A 40 -0.16 -4.72 -3.58
C VAL A 40 0.08 -5.97 -4.43
N THR A 41 -0.96 -6.77 -4.63
CA THR A 41 -0.93 -7.94 -5.51
C THR A 41 -2.10 -7.93 -6.49
N SER A 42 -1.90 -8.50 -7.66
CA SER A 42 -3.00 -8.83 -8.57
C SER A 42 -3.56 -10.23 -8.37
N THR A 43 -2.98 -11.02 -7.45
CA THR A 43 -3.54 -12.32 -7.06
C THR A 43 -4.66 -12.07 -6.08
N LEU A 44 -5.89 -12.28 -6.54
CA LEU A 44 -7.08 -12.00 -5.74
C LEU A 44 -7.36 -13.16 -4.79
N VAL A 45 -7.58 -12.83 -3.51
CA VAL A 45 -7.90 -13.79 -2.45
C VAL A 45 -9.16 -13.31 -1.72
N ALA A 46 -10.06 -14.24 -1.41
CA ALA A 46 -11.27 -13.97 -0.64
C ALA A 46 -10.94 -13.85 0.86
N ALA A 47 -10.46 -12.67 1.27
CA ALA A 47 -10.20 -12.34 2.67
C ALA A 47 -10.59 -10.85 2.90
N PRO A 48 -11.88 -10.55 3.10
CA PRO A 48 -12.42 -9.19 2.99
C PRO A 48 -11.75 -8.19 3.93
N PHE A 49 -11.34 -8.61 5.13
CA PHE A 49 -10.66 -7.73 6.10
C PHE A 49 -9.14 -7.58 5.88
N LEU A 50 -8.54 -8.40 5.02
CA LEU A 50 -7.09 -8.41 4.79
C LEU A 50 -6.72 -8.00 3.36
N ARG A 51 -7.67 -8.03 2.44
CA ARG A 51 -7.46 -7.91 1.00
C ARG A 51 -8.46 -6.91 0.42
N ILE A 52 -8.10 -5.62 0.48
CA ILE A 52 -8.96 -4.56 -0.05
C ILE A 52 -8.74 -4.42 -1.55
N THR A 53 -9.77 -4.71 -2.33
CA THR A 53 -9.73 -4.61 -3.79
C THR A 53 -9.72 -3.15 -4.22
N VAL A 54 -8.82 -2.83 -5.16
CA VAL A 54 -8.69 -1.55 -5.82
C VAL A 54 -8.73 -1.80 -7.33
N GLU A 55 -9.71 -1.20 -7.99
CA GLU A 55 -9.84 -1.24 -9.45
C GLU A 55 -8.81 -0.31 -10.11
N PRO A 56 -8.26 -0.66 -11.29
CA PRO A 56 -7.34 0.20 -12.00
C PRO A 56 -8.04 1.47 -12.48
N SER A 57 -7.37 2.61 -12.34
CA SER A 57 -7.84 3.90 -12.84
C SER A 57 -6.67 4.72 -13.38
N ALA A 58 -6.99 5.78 -14.13
CA ALA A 58 -5.98 6.72 -14.62
C ALA A 58 -5.20 7.38 -13.47
N ASP A 59 -5.83 7.58 -12.32
CA ASP A 59 -5.24 8.29 -11.18
C ASP A 59 -4.35 7.41 -10.29
N ASN A 60 -4.62 6.11 -10.23
CA ASN A 60 -3.92 5.20 -9.32
C ASN A 60 -2.73 4.45 -9.94
N GLY A 61 -2.60 4.48 -11.27
CA GLY A 61 -1.48 3.86 -11.98
C GLY A 61 -1.45 2.32 -11.96
N LEU A 62 -2.50 1.67 -11.43
CA LEU A 62 -2.65 0.22 -11.48
C LEU A 62 -3.11 -0.21 -12.88
N ARG A 63 -2.64 -1.37 -13.33
CA ARG A 63 -2.93 -1.89 -14.69
C ARG A 63 -4.03 -2.95 -14.74
N LYS A 64 -4.43 -3.48 -13.57
CA LYS A 64 -5.42 -4.54 -13.43
C LYS A 64 -5.98 -4.52 -12.01
N PRO A 65 -7.14 -5.15 -11.77
CA PRO A 65 -7.70 -5.30 -10.43
C PRO A 65 -6.63 -5.88 -9.50
N SER A 66 -6.46 -5.23 -8.36
CA SER A 66 -5.41 -5.56 -7.39
C SER A 66 -5.92 -5.43 -5.97
N GLN A 67 -5.25 -6.08 -5.02
CA GLN A 67 -5.58 -6.03 -3.60
C GLN A 67 -4.41 -5.43 -2.81
N VAL A 68 -4.73 -4.47 -1.95
CA VAL A 68 -3.84 -3.99 -0.91
C VAL A 68 -3.85 -5.02 0.22
N MET A 69 -2.66 -5.47 0.65
CA MET A 69 -2.50 -6.48 1.68
C MET A 69 -2.32 -5.86 3.06
N VAL A 70 -3.40 -5.81 3.84
CA VAL A 70 -3.43 -5.17 5.17
C VAL A 70 -2.50 -5.88 6.17
N ASP A 71 -2.39 -7.21 6.11
CA ASP A 71 -1.56 -8.03 7.01
C ASP A 71 -0.05 -7.93 6.76
N LYS A 72 0.38 -7.23 5.70
CA LYS A 72 1.76 -7.26 5.21
C LYS A 72 2.46 -5.91 5.27
N ALA A 73 2.12 -5.07 6.23
CA ALA A 73 2.82 -3.80 6.43
C ALA A 73 4.33 -4.01 6.54
N VAL A 74 5.10 -3.25 5.76
CA VAL A 74 6.56 -3.28 5.75
C VAL A 74 7.12 -1.87 5.74
N THR A 75 8.24 -1.67 6.42
CA THR A 75 8.96 -0.39 6.45
C THR A 75 10.23 -0.49 5.62
N ILE A 76 10.34 0.35 4.60
CA ILE A 76 11.40 0.28 3.59
C ILE A 76 12.20 1.59 3.61
N ARG A 77 13.51 1.52 3.43
CA ARG A 77 14.36 2.72 3.28
C ARG A 77 13.89 3.52 2.08
N ARG A 78 13.74 4.84 2.25
CA ARG A 78 13.18 5.74 1.23
C ARG A 78 13.95 5.71 -0.08
N GLU A 79 15.27 5.54 -0.01
CA GLU A 79 16.17 5.38 -1.17
C GLU A 79 15.88 4.13 -2.02
N LYS A 80 15.21 3.11 -1.46
CA LYS A 80 14.80 1.87 -2.16
C LYS A 80 13.38 1.94 -2.71
N ILE A 81 12.69 3.07 -2.56
CA ILE A 81 11.32 3.28 -3.03
C ILE A 81 11.36 4.12 -4.31
N GLY A 82 10.69 3.63 -5.35
CA GLY A 82 10.54 4.34 -6.62
C GLY A 82 9.62 5.56 -6.52
N LYS A 83 9.50 6.28 -7.63
CA LYS A 83 8.58 7.42 -7.71
C LYS A 83 7.12 6.97 -7.52
N PRO A 84 6.23 7.84 -7.01
CA PRO A 84 4.80 7.61 -7.04
C PRO A 84 4.32 7.32 -8.47
N ILE A 85 3.43 6.33 -8.61
CA ILE A 85 2.82 5.93 -9.88
C ILE A 85 1.35 6.39 -9.98
N GLY A 86 0.78 6.82 -8.86
CA GLY A 86 -0.60 7.27 -8.76
C GLY A 86 -1.04 7.36 -7.30
N ARG A 87 -2.31 7.59 -7.07
CA ARG A 87 -2.91 7.74 -5.74
C ARG A 87 -4.17 6.89 -5.60
N ILE A 88 -4.39 6.37 -4.41
CA ILE A 88 -5.63 5.64 -4.10
C ILE A 88 -6.82 6.61 -3.96
N ASP A 89 -8.02 6.10 -4.26
CA ASP A 89 -9.28 6.77 -3.93
C ASP A 89 -9.44 6.94 -2.41
N VAL A 90 -10.11 8.03 -2.00
CA VAL A 90 -10.30 8.38 -0.59
C VAL A 90 -11.13 7.33 0.15
N ASN A 91 -12.19 6.78 -0.45
CA ASN A 91 -13.04 5.80 0.20
C ASN A 91 -12.30 4.47 0.41
N ALA A 92 -11.51 4.06 -0.58
CA ALA A 92 -10.67 2.87 -0.47
C ALA A 92 -9.59 3.05 0.61
N LEU A 93 -9.02 4.25 0.76
CA LEU A 93 -8.06 4.54 1.83
C LEU A 93 -8.69 4.45 3.23
N ILE A 94 -9.90 5.00 3.39
CA ILE A 94 -10.66 4.91 4.65
C ILE A 94 -10.95 3.44 5.01
N GLU A 95 -11.32 2.62 4.03
CA GLU A 95 -11.58 1.19 4.29
C GLU A 95 -10.30 0.46 4.70
N ILE A 96 -9.17 0.76 4.06
CA ILE A 96 -7.87 0.22 4.45
C ILE A 96 -7.49 0.62 5.89
N GLU A 97 -7.76 1.86 6.30
CA GLU A 97 -7.54 2.30 7.69
C GLU A 97 -8.35 1.50 8.69
N ARG A 98 -9.64 1.28 8.42
CA ARG A 98 -10.52 0.48 9.28
C ARG A 98 -10.01 -0.95 9.40
N CYS A 99 -9.66 -1.57 8.28
CA CYS A 99 -9.11 -2.92 8.29
C CYS A 99 -7.74 -2.99 8.98
N LEU A 100 -6.90 -1.97 8.82
CA LEU A 100 -5.59 -1.91 9.47
C LEU A 100 -5.71 -1.74 10.99
N THR A 101 -6.62 -0.87 11.45
CA THR A 101 -6.88 -0.69 12.89
C THR A 101 -7.47 -1.94 13.53
N LEU A 102 -8.36 -2.65 12.82
CA LEU A 102 -8.86 -3.96 13.21
C LEU A 102 -7.72 -5.00 13.28
N PHE A 103 -6.91 -5.12 12.23
CA PHE A 103 -5.81 -6.10 12.15
C PHE A 103 -4.77 -5.91 13.27
N LEU A 104 -4.46 -4.66 13.61
CA LEU A 104 -3.50 -4.32 14.66
C LEU A 104 -4.11 -4.38 16.08
N GLY A 105 -5.41 -4.62 16.22
CA GLY A 105 -6.09 -4.66 17.52
C GLY A 105 -6.13 -3.30 18.24
N ILE A 106 -6.10 -2.21 17.49
CA ILE A 106 -6.13 -0.83 18.03
C ILE A 106 -7.49 -0.15 17.83
N ALA A 107 -8.37 -0.75 17.02
CA ALA A 107 -9.80 -0.43 17.06
C ALA A 107 -10.41 -1.01 18.35
N LYS A 108 -11.17 -0.18 19.07
CA LYS A 108 -11.97 -0.59 20.24
C LYS A 108 -13.42 -0.78 19.86
#